data_AF-A0A497KYM7-F1
#
_entry.id   AF-A0A497KYM7-F1
#
_cell.length_a   1.000
_cell.length_b   1.000
_cell.length_c   1.000
_cell.angle_alpha   90.00
_cell.angle_beta   90.00
_cell.angle_gamma   90.00
#
_symmetry.space_group_name_H-M   'P 1'
#
loop_
_entity.id
_entity.type
_entity.pdbx_description
1 polymer ?
#
loop_
_entity_poly.entity_id
_entity_poly.type
_entity_poly.pdbx_seq_one_letter_code
_entity_poly.pdbx_strand_id
1 'polypeptide(L)'
;ALVTLTLSPKSYDDLPEELGERIMAASAEMGVTAVVVDAHNSIQRGDELTDDDVNALIHAAVEAIKGARAAPRYRFSVGVARVIPREWGLDEGMGPCGVAALAVRLEDGRTHAYVVADGNNMRSGLRERILAALESRVDSAEVLTSDTHLVNAIGATDRGYYPVGERIDPEMFTGYVVEAVEAAVSNLEGCRCSHVRISVPGLTVLGKRGLNLLGDVLESAFGLFKRTALVVTTSSLLLAAAAVFLL
;
A
#
# COMPACT_ATOMS: atom_id res chain seq x y z
N ALA A 1 -2.31 -7.54 18.62
CA ALA A 1 -3.27 -7.60 17.50
C ALA A 1 -2.54 -7.17 16.23
N LEU A 2 -2.73 -7.91 15.14
CA LEU A 2 -2.42 -7.42 13.80
C LEU A 2 -3.74 -6.87 13.24
N VAL A 3 -3.75 -5.63 12.77
CA VAL A 3 -4.95 -4.92 12.33
C VAL A 3 -4.70 -4.40 10.92
N THR A 4 -5.36 -5.00 9.94
CA THR A 4 -5.31 -4.59 8.53
C THR A 4 -6.49 -3.67 8.24
N LEU A 5 -6.21 -2.49 7.70
CA LEU A 5 -7.20 -1.48 7.36
C LEU A 5 -7.47 -1.50 5.86
N THR A 6 -8.74 -1.45 5.47
CA THR A 6 -9.15 -1.35 4.06
C THR A 6 -10.48 -0.63 3.97
N LEU A 7 -10.62 0.19 2.93
CA LEU A 7 -11.90 0.75 2.49
C LEU A 7 -12.41 0.07 1.21
N SER A 8 -11.71 -0.94 0.69
CA SER A 8 -12.08 -1.62 -0.55
C SER A 8 -13.54 -2.08 -0.52
N PRO A 9 -14.31 -1.85 -1.60
CA PRO A 9 -13.87 -1.40 -2.93
C PRO A 9 -13.79 0.13 -3.10
N LYS A 10 -14.02 0.92 -2.05
CA LYS A 10 -13.81 2.37 -2.11
C LYS A 10 -12.33 2.65 -2.32
N SER A 11 -12.04 3.64 -3.15
CA SER A 11 -10.68 3.97 -3.54
C SER A 11 -10.01 4.91 -2.55
N TYR A 12 -8.75 4.63 -2.25
CA TYR A 12 -7.83 5.51 -1.51
C TYR A 12 -6.39 5.16 -1.91
N ASP A 13 -5.47 6.11 -1.75
CA ASP A 13 -4.03 5.85 -1.94
C ASP A 13 -3.44 5.53 -0.57
N ASP A 14 -2.93 6.52 0.16
CA ASP A 14 -2.40 6.32 1.52
C ASP A 14 -3.42 6.66 2.61
N LEU A 15 -3.41 5.88 3.69
CA LEU A 15 -4.07 6.28 4.94
C LEU A 15 -3.19 7.26 5.75
N PRO A 16 -3.79 8.28 6.41
CA PRO A 16 -3.05 9.23 7.24
C PRO A 16 -2.32 8.55 8.40
N GLU A 17 -1.07 8.93 8.68
CA GLU A 17 -0.26 8.35 9.76
C GLU A 17 -0.94 8.44 11.14
N GLU A 18 -1.63 9.55 11.42
CA GLU A 18 -2.37 9.78 12.66
C GLU A 18 -3.46 8.71 12.92
N LEU A 19 -4.03 8.13 11.87
CA LEU A 19 -5.01 7.04 11.98
C LEU A 19 -4.42 5.85 12.75
N GLY A 20 -3.22 5.42 12.36
CA GLY A 20 -2.51 4.33 13.01
C GLY A 20 -2.17 4.66 14.47
N GLU A 21 -1.71 5.88 14.74
CA GLU A 21 -1.39 6.33 16.09
C GLU A 21 -2.60 6.28 17.02
N ARG A 22 -3.76 6.79 16.56
CA ARG A 22 -5.01 6.78 17.32
C ARG A 22 -5.49 5.36 17.62
N ILE A 23 -5.43 4.45 16.64
CA ILE A 23 -5.81 3.04 16.84
C ILE A 23 -4.86 2.36 17.84
N MET A 24 -3.55 2.60 17.73
CA MET A 24 -2.56 2.03 18.64
C MET A 24 -2.71 2.56 20.08
N ALA A 25 -3.02 3.84 20.25
CA ALA A 25 -3.31 4.44 21.55
C ALA A 25 -4.55 3.80 22.18
N ALA A 26 -5.66 3.71 21.44
CA ALA A 26 -6.87 3.05 21.92
C ALA A 26 -6.65 1.56 22.25
N SER A 27 -5.85 0.86 21.43
CA SER A 27 -5.45 -0.52 21.70
C SER A 27 -4.65 -0.67 23.00
N ALA A 28 -3.74 0.28 23.27
CA ALA A 28 -2.91 0.28 24.47
C ALA A 28 -3.73 0.50 25.75
N GLU A 29 -4.76 1.36 25.72
CA GLU A 29 -5.72 1.53 26.83
C GLU A 29 -6.46 0.22 27.16
N MET A 30 -6.64 -0.64 26.15
CA MET A 30 -7.21 -1.98 26.31
C MET A 30 -6.16 -3.04 26.71
N GLY A 31 -4.91 -2.67 26.94
CA GLY A 31 -3.83 -3.61 27.28
C GLY A 31 -3.43 -4.53 26.13
N VAL A 32 -3.69 -4.12 24.88
CA VAL A 32 -3.34 -4.88 23.68
C VAL A 32 -2.31 -4.09 22.87
N THR A 33 -1.15 -4.69 22.60
CA THR A 33 -0.22 -4.14 21.60
C THR A 33 -0.78 -4.38 20.20
N ALA A 34 -1.01 -3.32 19.43
CA ALA A 34 -1.45 -3.41 18.04
C ALA A 34 -0.32 -3.12 17.05
N VAL A 35 -0.35 -3.82 15.92
CA VAL A 35 0.37 -3.50 14.69
C VAL A 35 -0.71 -3.15 13.67
N VAL A 36 -0.72 -1.90 13.23
CA VAL A 36 -1.69 -1.40 12.25
C VAL A 36 -1.02 -1.43 10.88
N VAL A 37 -1.72 -1.96 9.90
CA VAL A 37 -1.25 -2.14 8.52
C VAL A 37 -2.29 -1.53 7.60
N ASP A 38 -1.86 -0.64 6.71
CA ASP A 38 -2.66 -0.24 5.56
C ASP A 38 -2.63 -1.36 4.52
N ALA A 39 -3.79 -1.83 4.09
CA ALA A 39 -3.85 -2.89 3.08
C ALA A 39 -3.45 -2.39 1.69
N HIS A 40 -3.62 -1.10 1.41
CA HIS A 40 -3.23 -0.47 0.15
C HIS A 40 -3.73 -1.27 -1.07
N ASN A 41 -5.04 -1.52 -1.14
CA ASN A 41 -5.60 -2.59 -1.98
C ASN A 41 -6.83 -2.19 -2.81
N SER A 42 -7.07 -0.89 -3.00
CA SER A 42 -8.16 -0.39 -3.82
C SER A 42 -7.92 1.04 -4.26
N ILE A 43 -7.66 1.24 -5.55
CA ILE A 43 -7.57 2.55 -6.17
C ILE A 43 -8.29 2.62 -7.51
N GLN A 44 -8.98 3.73 -7.72
CA GLN A 44 -9.57 4.17 -8.97
C GLN A 44 -9.39 5.68 -9.13
N ARG A 45 -9.76 6.25 -10.27
CA ARG A 45 -9.62 7.70 -10.50
C ARG A 45 -10.76 8.46 -9.81
N GLY A 46 -10.43 9.55 -9.12
CA GLY A 46 -11.37 10.60 -8.74
C GLY A 46 -12.01 10.49 -7.36
N ASP A 47 -11.68 9.46 -6.58
CA ASP A 47 -12.14 9.35 -5.20
C ASP A 47 -11.08 9.86 -4.23
N GLU A 48 -11.52 10.62 -3.23
CA GLU A 48 -10.69 11.11 -2.15
C GLU A 48 -11.17 10.53 -0.82
N LEU A 49 -10.21 10.28 0.07
CA LEU A 49 -10.47 9.87 1.44
C LEU A 49 -11.13 11.02 2.22
N THR A 50 -12.24 10.74 2.91
CA THR A 50 -12.94 11.73 3.75
C THR A 50 -12.65 11.54 5.24
N ASP A 51 -12.90 12.57 6.05
CA ASP A 51 -12.81 12.47 7.51
C ASP A 51 -13.76 11.41 8.08
N ASP A 52 -14.92 11.21 7.46
CA ASP A 52 -15.88 10.17 7.85
C ASP A 52 -15.30 8.77 7.62
N ASP A 53 -14.56 8.55 6.52
CA ASP A 53 -13.89 7.28 6.26
C ASP A 53 -12.82 6.98 7.31
N VAL A 54 -12.00 8.00 7.64
CA VAL A 54 -10.97 7.89 8.68
C VAL A 54 -11.61 7.52 10.03
N ASN A 55 -12.69 8.21 10.42
CA ASN A 55 -13.40 7.91 11.66
C ASN A 55 -14.03 6.51 11.65
N ALA A 56 -14.59 6.08 10.52
CA ALA A 56 -15.14 4.73 10.35
C ALA A 56 -14.06 3.65 10.51
N LEU A 57 -12.87 3.85 9.93
CA LEU A 57 -11.72 2.94 10.07
C LEU A 57 -11.26 2.83 11.53
N ILE A 58 -11.18 3.95 12.26
CA ILE A 58 -10.84 3.94 13.70
C ILE A 58 -11.85 3.11 14.47
N HIS A 59 -13.13 3.40 14.27
CA HIS A 59 -14.21 2.69 14.97
C HIS A 59 -14.16 1.18 14.66
N ALA A 60 -14.06 0.80 13.39
CA ALA A 60 -13.98 -0.59 12.97
C ALA A 60 -12.75 -1.30 13.56
N ALA A 61 -11.58 -0.66 13.55
CA ALA A 61 -10.36 -1.21 14.12
C ALA A 61 -10.49 -1.42 15.64
N VAL A 62 -11.03 -0.44 16.37
CA VAL A 62 -11.25 -0.53 17.82
C VAL A 62 -12.20 -1.67 18.17
N GLU A 63 -13.31 -1.80 17.44
CA GLU A 63 -14.27 -2.90 17.65
C GLU A 63 -13.66 -4.27 17.30
N ALA A 64 -12.88 -4.36 16.22
CA ALA A 64 -12.17 -5.58 15.85
C ALA A 64 -11.15 -6.00 16.93
N ILE A 65 -10.42 -5.04 17.52
CA ILE A 65 -9.48 -5.30 18.62
C ILE A 65 -10.23 -5.80 19.87
N LYS A 66 -11.36 -5.17 20.23
CA LYS A 66 -12.20 -5.61 21.36
C LYS A 66 -12.70 -7.03 21.14
N GLY A 67 -13.22 -7.32 19.95
CA GLY A 67 -13.68 -8.65 19.56
C GLY A 67 -12.56 -9.69 19.63
N ALA A 68 -11.40 -9.40 19.04
CA ALA A 68 -10.23 -10.29 19.07
C ALA A 68 -9.71 -10.54 20.49
N ARG A 69 -9.77 -9.55 21.38
CA ARG A 69 -9.38 -9.69 22.79
C ARG A 69 -10.33 -10.59 23.57
N ALA A 70 -11.63 -10.53 23.27
CA ALA A 70 -12.66 -11.36 23.91
C ALA A 70 -12.74 -12.78 23.34
N ALA A 71 -12.21 -13.00 22.14
CA ALA A 71 -12.24 -14.29 21.47
C ALA A 71 -11.34 -15.35 22.16
N PRO A 72 -11.69 -16.65 22.06
CA PRO A 72 -10.82 -17.73 22.52
C PRO A 72 -9.46 -17.71 21.82
N ARG A 73 -8.40 -18.10 22.53
CA ARG A 73 -7.05 -18.23 21.98
C ARG A 73 -6.77 -19.68 21.62
N TYR A 74 -6.22 -19.88 20.43
CA TYR A 74 -5.86 -21.20 19.91
C TYR A 74 -4.35 -21.31 19.70
N ARG A 75 -3.84 -22.54 19.75
CA ARG A 75 -2.57 -22.82 19.08
C ARG A 75 -2.78 -22.72 17.57
N PHE A 76 -1.73 -22.37 16.87
CA PHE A 76 -1.81 -22.19 15.42
C PHE A 76 -0.54 -22.70 14.74
N SER A 77 -0.70 -23.06 13.48
CA SER A 77 0.40 -23.34 12.55
C SER A 77 0.42 -22.26 11.48
N VAL A 78 1.61 -21.95 10.96
CA VAL A 78 1.81 -20.96 9.91
C VAL A 78 2.54 -21.62 8.75
N GLY A 79 2.12 -21.28 7.53
CA GLY A 79 2.82 -21.66 6.32
C GLY A 79 2.96 -20.44 5.44
N VAL A 80 4.07 -20.36 4.72
CA VAL A 80 4.40 -19.24 3.85
C VAL A 80 4.84 -19.78 2.51
N ALA A 81 4.36 -19.15 1.43
CA ALA A 81 4.81 -19.42 0.09
C ALA A 81 4.87 -18.13 -0.72
N ARG A 82 5.62 -18.17 -1.81
CA ARG A 82 5.78 -17.05 -2.73
C ARG A 82 5.85 -17.57 -4.16
N VAL A 83 5.13 -16.91 -5.05
CA VAL A 83 5.08 -17.18 -6.47
C VAL A 83 5.48 -15.92 -7.23
N ILE A 84 6.37 -16.06 -8.21
CA ILE A 84 6.85 -14.94 -9.03
C ILE A 84 6.33 -15.17 -10.46
N PRO A 85 5.26 -14.44 -10.88
CA PRO A 85 4.80 -14.46 -12.26
C PRO A 85 5.92 -14.06 -13.22
N ARG A 86 6.00 -14.67 -14.39
CA ARG A 86 7.05 -14.40 -15.40
C ARG A 86 6.62 -13.38 -16.44
N GLU A 87 5.32 -13.14 -16.52
CA GLU A 87 4.62 -12.36 -17.52
C GLU A 87 4.66 -10.86 -17.22
N TRP A 88 4.90 -10.50 -15.95
CA TRP A 88 4.81 -9.13 -15.46
C TRP A 88 6.09 -8.73 -14.74
N GLY A 89 6.54 -7.51 -15.01
CA GLY A 89 7.56 -6.84 -14.25
C GLY A 89 7.13 -5.42 -13.89
N LEU A 90 8.12 -4.55 -13.74
CA LEU A 90 7.90 -3.19 -13.27
C LEU A 90 6.97 -2.37 -14.19
N ASP A 91 7.05 -2.60 -15.51
CA ASP A 91 6.27 -1.88 -16.53
C ASP A 91 4.76 -2.20 -16.48
N GLU A 92 4.41 -3.36 -15.91
CA GLU A 92 3.04 -3.80 -15.66
C GLU A 92 2.55 -3.50 -14.24
N GLY A 93 3.42 -3.00 -13.36
CA GLY A 93 3.10 -2.69 -11.97
C GLY A 93 3.37 -3.82 -10.97
N MET A 94 4.19 -4.82 -11.35
CA MET A 94 4.61 -5.92 -10.47
C MET A 94 6.09 -5.78 -10.08
N GLY A 95 6.36 -5.77 -8.79
CA GLY A 95 7.70 -5.84 -8.23
C GLY A 95 8.32 -7.25 -8.31
N PRO A 96 9.63 -7.36 -8.13
CA PRO A 96 10.37 -8.60 -8.34
C PRO A 96 10.05 -9.71 -7.32
N CYS A 97 9.34 -9.41 -6.24
CA CYS A 97 8.93 -10.40 -5.25
C CYS A 97 7.62 -11.12 -5.62
N GLY A 98 6.88 -10.65 -6.62
CA GLY A 98 5.64 -11.29 -7.05
C GLY A 98 4.57 -11.34 -5.96
N VAL A 99 3.95 -12.50 -5.76
CA VAL A 99 2.87 -12.70 -4.79
C VAL A 99 3.36 -13.58 -3.64
N ALA A 100 3.25 -13.10 -2.41
CA ALA A 100 3.49 -13.89 -1.21
C ALA A 100 2.17 -14.18 -0.49
N ALA A 101 2.05 -15.38 0.09
CA ALA A 101 0.92 -15.77 0.91
C ALA A 101 1.40 -16.31 2.26
N LEU A 102 0.70 -15.91 3.32
CA LEU A 102 0.85 -16.43 4.67
C LEU A 102 -0.47 -17.08 5.07
N ALA A 103 -0.46 -18.38 5.31
CA ALA A 103 -1.59 -19.14 5.82
C ALA A 103 -1.44 -19.36 7.33
N VAL A 104 -2.51 -19.13 8.09
CA VAL A 104 -2.61 -19.40 9.53
C VAL A 104 -3.71 -20.43 9.75
N ARG A 105 -3.36 -21.61 10.26
CA ARG A 105 -4.34 -22.62 10.65
C ARG A 105 -4.47 -22.70 12.16
N LEU A 106 -5.68 -22.50 12.65
CA LEU A 106 -6.04 -22.68 14.06
C LEU A 106 -6.20 -24.16 14.39
N GLU A 107 -6.01 -24.52 15.65
CA GLU A 107 -6.18 -25.89 16.15
C GLU A 107 -7.60 -26.45 15.94
N ASP A 108 -8.61 -25.59 15.80
CA ASP A 108 -9.99 -25.99 15.51
C ASP A 108 -10.29 -26.20 14.02
N GLY A 109 -9.27 -26.13 13.16
CA GLY A 109 -9.35 -26.44 11.73
C GLY A 109 -9.52 -25.21 10.83
N ARG A 110 -9.94 -24.07 11.37
CA ARG A 110 -10.10 -22.83 10.58
C ARG A 110 -8.76 -22.37 10.02
N THR A 111 -8.75 -21.99 8.75
CA THR A 111 -7.59 -21.52 8.01
C THR A 111 -7.83 -20.10 7.51
N HIS A 112 -6.93 -19.19 7.81
CA HIS A 112 -6.97 -17.80 7.37
C HIS A 112 -5.75 -17.48 6.52
N ALA A 113 -5.87 -16.63 5.51
CA ALA A 113 -4.76 -16.24 4.64
C ALA A 113 -4.54 -14.73 4.56
N TYR A 114 -3.28 -14.31 4.51
CA TYR A 114 -2.88 -12.98 4.08
C TYR A 114 -2.11 -13.11 2.78
N VAL A 115 -2.49 -12.35 1.77
CA VAL A 115 -1.81 -12.29 0.48
C VAL A 115 -1.19 -10.90 0.35
N VAL A 116 0.07 -10.83 -0.04
CA VAL A 116 0.77 -9.58 -0.35
C VAL A 116 1.27 -9.65 -1.78
N ALA A 117 0.77 -8.76 -2.63
CA ALA A 117 1.28 -8.55 -3.97
C ALA A 117 2.40 -7.50 -3.92
N ASP A 118 3.55 -7.79 -4.52
CA ASP A 118 4.63 -6.82 -4.67
C ASP A 118 4.26 -5.81 -5.75
N GLY A 119 3.73 -4.67 -5.33
CA GLY A 119 3.18 -3.65 -6.23
C GLY A 119 2.72 -2.45 -5.43
N ASN A 120 2.30 -1.40 -6.13
CA ASN A 120 1.73 -0.22 -5.51
C ASN A 120 0.23 -0.20 -5.80
N ASN A 121 -0.57 -0.45 -4.77
CA ASN A 121 -2.02 -0.45 -4.81
C ASN A 121 -2.62 -1.47 -5.79
N MET A 122 -3.94 -1.61 -5.78
CA MET A 122 -4.67 -2.57 -6.58
C MET A 122 -5.90 -1.93 -7.20
N ARG A 123 -6.21 -2.27 -8.45
CA ARG A 123 -7.43 -1.77 -9.11
C ARG A 123 -8.66 -2.16 -8.28
N SER A 124 -9.51 -1.17 -7.97
CA SER A 124 -10.75 -1.40 -7.23
C SER A 124 -11.59 -2.54 -7.85
N GLY A 125 -12.08 -3.45 -7.00
CA GLY A 125 -12.81 -4.66 -7.41
C GLY A 125 -11.95 -5.92 -7.60
N LEU A 126 -10.63 -5.78 -7.80
CA LEU A 126 -9.75 -6.95 -7.94
C LEU A 126 -9.60 -7.72 -6.63
N ARG A 127 -9.53 -7.01 -5.49
CA ARG A 127 -9.49 -7.63 -4.16
C ARG A 127 -10.68 -8.56 -3.96
N GLU A 128 -11.90 -8.09 -4.21
CA GLU A 128 -13.13 -8.86 -4.02
C GLU A 128 -13.15 -10.10 -4.90
N ARG A 129 -12.67 -9.98 -6.14
CA ARG A 129 -12.51 -11.10 -7.06
C ARG A 129 -11.55 -12.17 -6.51
N ILE A 130 -10.41 -11.75 -5.96
CA ILE A 130 -9.44 -12.66 -5.36
C ILE A 130 -10.04 -13.35 -4.13
N LEU A 131 -10.71 -12.60 -3.26
CA LEU A 131 -11.37 -13.17 -2.08
C LEU A 131 -12.40 -14.23 -2.47
N ALA A 132 -13.24 -13.95 -3.48
CA ALA A 132 -14.21 -14.91 -4.00
C ALA A 132 -13.54 -16.20 -4.53
N ALA A 133 -12.37 -16.10 -5.16
CA ALA A 133 -11.62 -17.29 -5.61
C ALA A 133 -11.04 -18.11 -4.43
N LEU A 134 -10.80 -17.47 -3.29
CA LEU A 134 -10.23 -18.09 -2.09
C LEU A 134 -11.28 -18.64 -1.11
N GLU A 135 -12.56 -18.29 -1.23
CA GLU A 135 -13.65 -18.71 -0.33
C GLU A 135 -13.75 -20.25 -0.17
N SER A 136 -13.43 -21.00 -1.22
CA SER A 136 -13.45 -22.48 -1.18
C SER A 136 -12.18 -23.11 -0.61
N ARG A 137 -11.15 -22.31 -0.31
CA ARG A 137 -9.80 -22.76 0.04
C ARG A 137 -9.41 -22.42 1.47
N VAL A 138 -9.91 -21.31 2.00
CA VAL A 138 -9.67 -20.83 3.37
C VAL A 138 -10.94 -20.20 3.93
N ASP A 139 -11.09 -20.20 5.25
CA ASP A 139 -12.26 -19.64 5.94
C ASP A 139 -12.32 -18.11 5.86
N SER A 140 -11.16 -17.44 5.78
CA SER A 140 -11.10 -16.02 5.43
C SER A 140 -9.75 -15.66 4.82
N ALA A 141 -9.73 -14.60 4.01
CA ALA A 141 -8.50 -14.05 3.47
C ALA A 141 -8.52 -12.52 3.47
N GLU A 142 -7.35 -11.91 3.41
CA GLU A 142 -7.16 -10.50 3.12
C GLU A 142 -6.03 -10.33 2.11
N VAL A 143 -6.16 -9.36 1.21
CA VAL A 143 -5.21 -9.11 0.12
C VAL A 143 -4.63 -7.72 0.29
N LEU A 144 -3.31 -7.60 0.24
CA LEU A 144 -2.57 -6.36 0.46
C LEU A 144 -1.59 -6.14 -0.69
N THR A 145 -1.11 -4.92 -0.82
CA THR A 145 0.10 -4.65 -1.62
C THR A 145 1.26 -4.21 -0.74
N SER A 146 2.49 -4.36 -1.24
CA SER A 146 3.72 -4.08 -0.47
C SER A 146 4.13 -2.61 -0.47
N ASP A 147 3.74 -1.87 -1.51
CA ASP A 147 4.28 -0.58 -1.93
C ASP A 147 5.79 -0.43 -1.62
N THR A 148 6.61 -1.28 -2.23
CA THR A 148 8.08 -1.20 -2.10
C THR A 148 8.69 0.01 -2.83
N HIS A 149 7.87 0.86 -3.46
CA HIS A 149 8.24 1.95 -4.36
C HIS A 149 9.06 1.56 -5.60
N LEU A 150 9.32 0.27 -5.84
CA LEU A 150 10.09 -0.18 -7.01
C LEU A 150 9.34 0.01 -8.34
N VAL A 151 8.01 0.02 -8.30
CA VAL A 151 7.15 0.23 -9.48
C VAL A 151 6.77 1.71 -9.67
N ASN A 152 7.21 2.59 -8.75
CA ASN A 152 6.82 3.99 -8.73
C ASN A 152 7.69 4.83 -9.67
N ALA A 153 7.12 5.87 -10.27
CA ALA A 153 7.76 6.78 -11.23
C ALA A 153 8.27 6.09 -12.52
N ILE A 154 7.70 4.94 -12.88
CA ILE A 154 7.99 4.23 -14.13
C ILE A 154 6.91 4.51 -15.19
N GLY A 155 5.66 4.62 -14.75
CA GLY A 155 4.53 4.85 -15.64
C GLY A 155 4.35 6.31 -16.03
N ALA A 156 4.11 6.58 -17.32
CA ALA A 156 3.59 7.87 -17.78
C ALA A 156 2.08 8.01 -17.49
N THR A 157 1.68 7.79 -16.24
CA THR A 157 0.31 7.98 -15.75
C THR A 157 0.27 9.17 -14.81
N ASP A 158 -0.93 9.69 -14.56
CA ASP A 158 -1.13 10.78 -13.58
C ASP A 158 -0.63 10.40 -12.17
N ARG A 159 -0.58 9.09 -11.85
CA ARG A 159 -0.06 8.52 -10.59
C ARG A 159 1.44 8.20 -10.63
N GLY A 160 2.04 8.11 -11.80
CA GLY A 160 3.44 7.67 -11.97
C GLY A 160 3.66 6.15 -11.87
N TYR A 161 2.61 5.35 -11.70
CA TYR A 161 2.66 3.88 -11.62
C TYR A 161 1.37 3.24 -12.17
N TYR A 162 1.39 1.92 -12.35
CA TYR A 162 0.23 1.09 -12.69
C TYR A 162 -0.14 0.23 -11.48
N PRO A 163 -1.34 0.35 -10.91
CA PRO A 163 -1.77 -0.52 -9.82
C PRO A 163 -1.96 -1.95 -10.31
N VAL A 164 -1.85 -2.91 -9.38
CA VAL A 164 -2.05 -4.33 -9.70
C VAL A 164 -3.44 -4.52 -10.30
N GLY A 165 -3.50 -5.11 -11.49
CA GLY A 165 -4.74 -5.32 -12.27
C GLY A 165 -5.11 -4.21 -13.26
N GLU A 166 -4.29 -3.17 -13.42
CA GLU A 166 -4.47 -2.18 -14.50
C GLU A 166 -3.86 -2.65 -15.83
N ARG A 167 -2.67 -3.25 -15.78
CA ARG A 167 -1.98 -3.88 -16.92
C ARG A 167 -1.76 -5.39 -16.77
N ILE A 168 -2.14 -5.90 -15.61
CA ILE A 168 -2.03 -7.31 -15.23
C ILE A 168 -3.40 -7.96 -15.47
N ASP A 169 -3.40 -9.10 -16.14
CA ASP A 169 -4.63 -9.87 -16.40
C ASP A 169 -5.24 -10.36 -15.07
N PRO A 170 -6.46 -9.92 -14.70
CA PRO A 170 -7.07 -10.23 -13.41
C PRO A 170 -7.28 -11.73 -13.16
N GLU A 171 -7.67 -12.47 -14.19
CA GLU A 171 -7.90 -13.92 -14.17
C GLU A 171 -6.59 -14.65 -13.84
N MET A 172 -5.53 -14.39 -14.62
CA MET A 172 -4.22 -15.01 -14.45
C MET A 172 -3.60 -14.63 -13.10
N PHE A 173 -3.72 -13.36 -12.69
CA PHE A 173 -3.22 -12.91 -11.39
C PHE A 173 -3.91 -13.63 -10.23
N THR A 174 -5.24 -13.78 -10.31
CA THR A 174 -6.00 -14.54 -9.32
C THR A 174 -5.52 -16.00 -9.26
N GLY A 175 -5.16 -16.60 -10.40
CA GLY A 175 -4.54 -17.94 -10.45
C GLY A 175 -3.24 -18.04 -9.65
N TYR A 176 -2.33 -17.06 -9.80
CA TYR A 176 -1.08 -17.02 -9.02
C TYR A 176 -1.32 -16.80 -7.53
N VAL A 177 -2.34 -16.02 -7.16
CA VAL A 177 -2.72 -15.85 -5.75
C VAL A 177 -3.23 -17.18 -5.16
N VAL A 178 -4.09 -17.89 -5.88
CA VAL A 178 -4.59 -19.21 -5.44
C VAL A 178 -3.43 -20.19 -5.28
N GLU A 179 -2.51 -20.24 -6.25
CA GLU A 179 -1.29 -21.08 -6.17
C GLU A 179 -0.46 -20.75 -4.93
N ALA A 180 -0.20 -19.46 -4.66
CA ALA A 180 0.55 -19.03 -3.48
C ALA A 180 -0.15 -19.44 -2.18
N VAL A 181 -1.47 -19.28 -2.08
CA VAL A 181 -2.24 -19.66 -0.88
C VAL A 181 -2.25 -21.18 -0.68
N GLU A 182 -2.48 -21.96 -1.74
CA GLU A 182 -2.45 -23.43 -1.65
C GLU A 182 -1.07 -23.94 -1.23
N ALA A 183 0.00 -23.37 -1.80
CA ALA A 183 1.36 -23.69 -1.42
C ALA A 183 1.64 -23.33 0.05
N ALA A 184 1.18 -22.16 0.53
CA ALA A 184 1.32 -21.76 1.92
C ALA A 184 0.56 -22.71 2.86
N VAL A 185 -0.67 -23.12 2.50
CA VAL A 185 -1.48 -24.08 3.26
C VAL A 185 -0.83 -25.47 3.30
N SER A 186 -0.13 -25.87 2.24
CA SER A 186 0.58 -27.16 2.20
C SER A 186 1.84 -27.20 3.08
N ASN A 187 2.35 -26.02 3.48
CA ASN A 187 3.60 -25.86 4.21
C ASN A 187 3.39 -25.35 5.65
N LEU A 188 2.37 -25.88 6.33
CA LEU A 188 2.01 -25.45 7.70
C LEU A 188 2.90 -26.11 8.76
N GLU A 189 3.51 -25.28 9.61
CA GLU A 189 4.28 -25.73 10.76
C GLU A 189 3.84 -25.01 12.05
N GLY A 190 3.89 -25.73 13.18
CA GLY A 190 3.52 -25.16 14.48
C GLY A 190 4.39 -23.95 14.84
N CYS A 191 3.77 -22.82 15.16
CA CYS A 191 4.47 -21.54 15.26
C CYS A 191 4.18 -20.78 16.56
N ARG A 192 5.03 -19.80 16.88
CA ARG A 192 4.79 -18.77 17.91
C ARG A 192 4.99 -17.40 17.28
N CYS A 193 4.16 -16.43 17.67
CA CYS A 193 4.29 -15.06 17.19
C CYS A 193 4.76 -14.13 18.31
N SER A 194 5.60 -13.16 17.96
CA SER A 194 5.95 -12.01 18.80
C SER A 194 6.18 -10.81 17.88
N HIS A 195 5.99 -9.61 18.42
CA HIS A 195 6.27 -8.36 17.72
C HIS A 195 7.15 -7.49 18.62
N VAL A 196 8.17 -6.89 18.02
CA VAL A 196 9.07 -5.95 18.67
C VAL A 196 9.36 -4.79 17.72
N ARG A 197 9.43 -3.58 18.27
CA ARG A 197 9.95 -2.41 17.55
C ARG A 197 11.42 -2.24 17.89
N ILE A 198 12.23 -2.11 16.86
CA ILE A 198 13.66 -1.85 16.99
C ILE A 198 13.99 -0.51 16.34
N SER A 199 14.93 0.23 16.92
CA SER A 199 15.52 1.40 16.28
C SER A 199 16.76 0.95 15.52
N VAL A 200 16.85 1.30 14.24
CA VAL A 200 18.03 1.00 13.39
C VAL A 200 18.84 2.29 13.24
N PRO A 201 19.87 2.52 14.08
CA PRO A 201 20.67 3.73 14.02
C PRO A 201 21.53 3.75 12.75
N GLY A 202 21.79 4.95 12.22
CA GLY A 202 22.70 5.15 11.08
C GLY A 202 22.11 4.80 9.71
N LEU A 203 20.83 4.43 9.63
CA LEU A 203 20.14 4.31 8.35
C LEU A 203 19.94 5.71 7.74
N THR A 204 20.50 5.93 6.54
CA THR A 204 20.29 7.18 5.80
C THR A 204 19.00 7.05 5.01
N VAL A 205 18.01 7.87 5.36
CA VAL A 205 16.75 8.02 4.63
C VAL A 205 16.60 9.47 4.21
N LEU A 206 15.78 9.75 3.19
CA LEU A 206 15.42 11.13 2.84
C LEU A 206 14.80 11.82 4.06
N GLY A 207 13.77 11.18 4.63
CA GLY A 207 13.07 11.62 5.82
C GLY A 207 12.44 13.02 5.67
N LYS A 208 11.79 13.50 6.74
CA LYS A 208 11.18 14.84 6.76
C LYS A 208 12.19 15.95 6.43
N ARG A 209 13.42 15.82 6.91
CA ARG A 209 14.47 16.82 6.67
C ARG A 209 14.90 16.88 5.21
N GLY A 210 15.10 15.73 4.55
CA GLY A 210 15.46 15.67 3.14
C GLY A 210 14.31 16.11 2.24
N LEU A 211 13.07 15.77 2.58
CA LEU A 211 11.88 16.25 1.88
C LEU A 211 11.75 17.77 1.97
N ASN A 212 11.92 18.35 3.17
CA ASN A 212 11.91 19.80 3.35
C ASN A 212 13.02 20.48 2.53
N LEU A 213 14.24 19.92 2.56
CA LEU A 213 15.36 20.45 1.75
C LEU A 213 15.04 20.43 0.26
N LEU A 214 14.43 19.35 -0.24
CA LEU A 214 14.03 19.26 -1.64
C LEU A 214 12.97 20.33 -1.98
N GLY A 215 12.00 20.55 -1.08
CA GLY A 215 11.02 21.63 -1.19
C GLY A 215 11.67 23.00 -1.28
N ASP A 216 12.59 23.32 -0.35
CA ASP A 216 13.31 24.60 -0.31
C ASP A 216 14.11 24.85 -1.60
N VAL A 217 14.77 23.81 -2.13
CA VAL A 217 15.51 23.88 -3.39
C VAL A 217 14.58 24.13 -4.57
N LEU A 218 13.45 23.43 -4.64
CA LEU A 218 12.45 23.63 -5.69
C LEU A 218 11.86 25.04 -5.66
N GLU A 219 11.45 25.53 -4.49
CA GLU A 219 10.93 26.90 -4.34
C GLU A 219 11.96 27.94 -4.76
N SER A 220 13.22 27.76 -4.35
CA SER A 220 14.33 28.64 -4.73
C SER A 220 14.55 28.64 -6.25
N ALA A 221 14.56 27.45 -6.86
CA ALA A 221 14.72 27.29 -8.31
C ALA A 221 13.55 27.93 -9.09
N PHE A 222 12.30 27.72 -8.64
CA PHE A 222 11.12 28.37 -9.23
C PHE A 222 11.16 29.89 -9.07
N GLY A 223 11.63 30.39 -7.93
CA GLY A 223 11.83 31.81 -7.69
C GLY A 223 12.83 32.42 -8.67
N LEU A 224 13.98 31.76 -8.88
CA LEU A 224 14.98 32.17 -9.86
C LEU A 224 14.42 32.11 -11.28
N PHE A 225 13.76 31.01 -11.65
CA PHE A 225 13.13 30.84 -12.95
C PHE A 225 12.16 31.97 -13.27
N LYS A 226 11.24 32.31 -12.35
CA LYS A 226 10.27 33.41 -12.54
C LYS A 226 10.96 34.75 -12.80
N ARG A 227 11.99 35.08 -12.02
CA ARG A 227 12.75 36.34 -12.19
C ARG A 227 13.46 36.39 -13.54
N THR A 228 14.17 35.31 -13.88
CA THR A 228 14.91 35.22 -15.15
C THR A 228 13.95 35.23 -16.35
N ALA A 229 12.85 34.47 -16.29
CA ALA A 229 11.85 34.44 -17.35
C ALA A 229 11.23 35.82 -17.57
N LEU A 230 10.91 36.57 -16.51
CA LEU A 230 10.40 37.93 -16.63
C LEU A 230 11.41 38.84 -17.34
N VAL A 231 12.68 38.82 -16.92
CA VAL A 231 13.74 39.67 -17.50
C VAL A 231 14.01 39.30 -18.95
N VAL A 232 14.20 38.01 -19.25
CA VAL A 232 14.52 37.54 -20.59
C VAL A 232 13.36 37.76 -21.54
N THR A 233 12.13 37.40 -21.15
CA THR A 233 10.95 37.54 -22.03
C THR A 233 10.66 39.01 -22.33
N THR A 234 10.69 39.88 -21.32
CA THR A 234 10.48 41.32 -21.53
C THR A 234 11.56 41.95 -22.41
N SER A 235 12.84 41.64 -22.14
CA SER A 235 13.95 42.13 -22.95
C SER A 235 13.86 41.65 -24.40
N SER A 236 13.50 40.38 -24.59
CA SER A 236 13.33 39.78 -25.92
C SER A 236 12.18 40.42 -26.70
N LEU A 237 11.04 40.67 -26.05
CA LEU A 237 9.89 41.35 -26.65
C LEU A 237 10.22 42.80 -27.02
N LEU A 238 10.93 43.53 -26.17
CA LEU A 238 11.38 44.89 -26.45
C LEU A 238 12.34 44.94 -27.64
N LEU A 239 13.32 44.02 -27.69
CA LEU A 239 14.25 43.90 -28.82
C LEU A 239 13.53 43.56 -30.13
N ALA A 240 12.58 42.61 -30.08
CA ALA A 240 11.78 42.25 -31.24
C ALA A 240 10.92 43.42 -31.73
N ALA A 241 10.27 44.16 -30.82
CA ALA A 241 9.51 45.35 -31.17
C ALA A 241 10.41 46.43 -31.82
N ALA A 242 11.58 46.71 -31.24
CA ALA A 242 12.53 47.67 -31.81
C ALA A 242 12.99 47.26 -33.21
N ALA A 243 13.27 45.98 -33.45
CA ALA A 243 13.64 45.47 -34.76
C ALA A 243 12.52 45.65 -35.80
N VAL A 244 11.25 45.43 -35.41
CA VAL A 244 10.09 45.66 -36.29
C VAL A 244 9.91 47.14 -36.62
N PHE A 245 10.13 48.05 -35.67
CA PHE A 245 10.02 49.50 -35.93
C PHE A 245 11.17 50.07 -36.77
N LEU A 246 12.32 49.40 -36.82
CA LEU A 246 13.50 49.83 -37.57
C LEU A 246 13.58 49.21 -38.99
N LEU A 247 12.71 48.25 -39.31
CA LEU A 247 12.52 47.66 -40.64
C LEU A 247 11.39 48.37 -41.40
#